data_AF-A0A0H2LP19-F1
#
_entry.id   AF-A0A0H2LP19-F1
#
_cell.length_a   1.000
_cell.length_b   1.000
_cell.length_c   1.000
_cell.angle_alpha   90.00
_cell.angle_beta   90.00
_cell.angle_gamma   90.00
#
_symmetry.space_group_name_H-M   'P 1'
#
loop_
_entity.id
_entity.type
_entity.pdbx_description
1 polymer ?
#
loop_
_entity_poly.entity_id
_entity_poly.type
_entity_poly.pdbx_seq_one_letter_code
_entity_poly.pdbx_strand_id
1 'polypeptide(L)'
;MDQVTQQNAALVEEAAAAAQSMQEQAASLVGAVSVFRLEPGTQALRPEPAFAAPTALRPLQAVPKVLRPAAGRKNEAAAAPQLAAAGTAGGDWTEF
;
A
#
# COMPACT_ATOMS: atom_id res chain seq x y z
N MET A 1 -52.95 -4.89 -21.87
CA MET A 1 -52.01 -3.83 -21.41
C MET A 1 -51.30 -4.23 -20.11
N ASP A 2 -51.37 -5.51 -19.72
CA ASP A 2 -51.29 -5.85 -18.29
C ASP A 2 -49.97 -6.50 -17.89
N GLN A 3 -49.26 -7.11 -18.84
CA GLN A 3 -48.02 -7.83 -18.56
C GLN A 3 -46.85 -6.92 -18.16
N VAL A 4 -46.70 -5.76 -18.81
CA VAL A 4 -45.67 -4.78 -18.46
C VAL A 4 -45.95 -4.15 -17.09
N THR A 5 -47.22 -3.90 -16.77
CA THR A 5 -47.62 -3.38 -15.46
C THR A 5 -47.36 -4.38 -14.34
N GLN A 6 -47.67 -5.66 -14.56
CA GLN A 6 -47.34 -6.74 -13.61
C GLN A 6 -45.83 -6.91 -13.45
N GLN A 7 -45.06 -6.83 -14.55
CA GLN A 7 -43.61 -6.91 -14.49
C GLN A 7 -43.00 -5.73 -13.75
N ASN A 8 -43.49 -4.51 -13.97
CA ASN A 8 -43.05 -3.35 -13.22
C ASN A 8 -43.38 -3.47 -11.72
N ALA A 9 -44.55 -4.03 -11.37
CA ALA A 9 -44.90 -4.30 -9.98
C ALA A 9 -43.95 -5.33 -9.34
N ALA A 10 -43.66 -6.43 -10.05
CA ALA A 10 -42.72 -7.45 -9.58
C ALA A 10 -41.30 -6.89 -9.40
N LEU A 11 -40.80 -6.10 -10.34
CA LEU A 11 -39.48 -5.47 -10.24
C LEU A 11 -39.40 -4.49 -9.05
N VAL A 12 -40.48 -3.75 -8.77
CA VAL A 12 -40.54 -2.86 -7.60
C VAL A 12 -40.52 -3.64 -6.29
N GLU A 13 -41.24 -4.76 -6.23
CA GLU A 13 -41.25 -5.64 -5.06
C GLU A 13 -39.87 -6.30 -4.84
N GLU A 14 -39.24 -6.80 -5.89
CA GLU A 14 -37.87 -7.35 -5.85
C GLU A 14 -36.85 -6.30 -5.41
N ALA A 15 -36.92 -5.08 -5.95
CA ALA A 15 -36.04 -3.99 -5.56
C ALA A 15 -36.24 -3.58 -4.10
N ALA A 16 -37.49 -3.56 -3.62
CA ALA A 16 -37.80 -3.27 -2.22
C ALA A 16 -37.23 -4.36 -1.29
N ALA A 17 -37.37 -5.64 -1.64
CA ALA A 17 -36.80 -6.75 -0.89
C ALA A 17 -35.26 -6.70 -0.86
N ALA A 18 -34.63 -6.40 -1.99
CA ALA A 18 -33.18 -6.23 -2.07
C ALA A 18 -32.70 -5.06 -1.21
N ALA A 19 -33.39 -3.91 -1.27
CA ALA A 19 -33.07 -2.74 -0.45
C ALA A 19 -33.19 -3.04 1.05
N GLN A 20 -34.22 -3.77 1.47
CA GLN A 20 -34.38 -4.18 2.86
C GLN A 20 -33.23 -5.10 3.33
N SER A 21 -32.85 -6.08 2.51
CA SER A 21 -31.68 -6.94 2.80
C SER A 21 -30.39 -6.11 2.93
N MET A 22 -30.17 -5.13 2.06
CA MET A 22 -28.99 -4.25 2.15
C MET A 22 -29.02 -3.39 3.43
N GLN A 23 -30.19 -2.91 3.86
CA GLN A 23 -30.35 -2.19 5.13
C GLN A 23 -30.03 -3.07 6.34
N GLU A 24 -30.51 -4.31 6.34
CA GLU A 24 -30.20 -5.28 7.40
C GLU A 24 -28.70 -5.59 7.47
N GLN A 25 -28.05 -5.79 6.32
CA GLN A 25 -26.60 -5.98 6.25
C GLN A 25 -25.83 -4.75 6.74
N ALA A 26 -26.24 -3.55 6.34
CA ALA A 26 -25.63 -2.30 6.80
C ALA A 26 -25.79 -2.11 8.33
N ALA A 27 -26.98 -2.40 8.86
CA ALA A 27 -27.23 -2.35 10.30
C ALA A 27 -26.34 -3.35 11.08
N SER A 28 -26.17 -4.56 10.54
CA SER A 28 -25.25 -5.56 11.10
C SER A 28 -23.80 -5.07 11.12
N LEU A 29 -23.33 -4.48 10.02
CA LEU A 29 -21.99 -3.89 9.93
C LEU A 29 -21.80 -2.74 10.91
N VAL A 30 -22.79 -1.85 11.04
CA VAL A 30 -22.77 -0.77 12.05
C VAL A 30 -22.70 -1.35 13.46
N GLY A 31 -23.50 -2.38 13.75
CA GLY A 31 -23.44 -3.11 15.02
C GLY A 31 -22.06 -3.69 15.29
N ALA A 32 -21.44 -4.33 14.29
CA ALA A 32 -20.11 -4.92 14.39
C ALA A 32 -19.03 -3.85 14.70
N VAL A 33 -19.10 -2.68 14.07
CA VAL A 33 -18.12 -1.60 14.33
C VAL A 33 -18.39 -0.82 15.61
N SER A 34 -19.61 -0.84 16.13
CA SER A 34 -19.99 -0.08 17.33
C SER A 34 -19.26 -0.51 18.61
N VAL A 35 -18.71 -1.73 18.64
CA VAL A 35 -17.91 -2.25 19.77
C VAL A 35 -16.55 -1.57 19.86
N PHE A 36 -16.04 -1.02 18.75
CA PHE A 36 -14.76 -0.31 18.76
C PHE A 36 -14.92 1.08 19.37
N ARG A 37 -14.21 1.31 20.47
CA ARG A 37 -14.10 2.62 21.11
C ARG A 37 -12.88 3.35 20.55
N LEU A 38 -13.10 4.54 20.00
CA LEU A 38 -12.02 5.42 19.56
C LEU A 38 -11.64 6.35 20.72
N GLU A 39 -10.38 6.32 21.13
CA GLU A 39 -9.87 7.26 22.13
C GLU A 39 -9.87 8.69 21.52
N PRO A 40 -10.53 9.66 22.18
CA PRO A 40 -10.55 11.04 21.70
C PRO A 40 -9.13 11.60 21.72
N GLY A 41 -8.60 11.92 20.54
CA GLY A 41 -7.24 12.46 20.37
C GLY A 41 -6.29 11.58 19.55
N THR A 42 -6.72 10.40 19.12
CA THR A 42 -5.98 9.62 18.12
C THR A 42 -6.15 10.31 16.75
N GLN A 43 -5.38 11.37 16.50
CA GLN A 43 -5.23 11.90 15.15
C GLN A 43 -4.73 10.76 14.27
N ALA A 44 -5.52 10.36 13.28
CA ALA A 44 -5.04 9.50 12.21
C ALA A 44 -3.78 10.15 11.67
N LEU A 45 -2.63 9.49 11.83
CA LEU A 45 -1.35 9.96 11.29
C LEU A 45 -1.54 10.07 9.78
N ARG A 46 -1.83 11.29 9.30
CA ARG A 46 -1.89 11.58 7.88
C ARG A 46 -0.47 11.36 7.38
N PRO A 47 -0.20 10.39 6.49
CA PRO A 47 1.13 10.23 5.94
C PRO A 47 1.40 11.48 5.09
N GLU A 48 2.18 12.42 5.64
CA GLU A 48 2.78 13.49 4.87
C GLU A 48 3.70 12.83 3.83
N PRO A 49 3.54 13.11 2.54
CA PRO A 49 4.47 12.62 1.53
C PRO A 49 5.82 13.30 1.78
N ALA A 50 6.73 12.59 2.45
CA ALA A 50 8.11 13.01 2.62
C ALA A 50 8.84 12.89 1.28
N PHE A 51 8.67 13.89 0.41
CA PHE A 51 9.63 14.13 -0.66
C PHE A 51 10.91 14.62 -0.02
N ALA A 52 11.84 13.70 0.23
CA ALA A 52 13.20 14.03 0.64
C ALA A 52 13.85 14.86 -0.47
N ALA A 53 14.03 16.16 -0.22
CA ALA A 53 14.87 16.99 -1.07
C ALA A 53 16.30 16.42 -1.06
N PRO A 54 16.93 16.20 -2.22
CA PRO A 54 18.29 15.66 -2.23
C PRO A 54 19.23 16.67 -1.56
N THR A 55 19.90 16.22 -0.51
CA THR A 55 20.98 16.97 0.13
C THR A 55 22.08 17.17 -0.91
N ALA A 56 22.27 18.41 -1.35
CA ALA A 56 23.36 18.77 -2.24
C ALA A 56 24.69 18.42 -1.56
N LEU A 57 25.39 17.40 -2.05
CA LEU A 57 26.72 17.05 -1.57
C LEU A 57 27.68 18.19 -1.88
N ARG A 58 28.22 18.79 -0.81
CA ARG A 58 29.25 19.83 -0.89
C ARG A 58 30.54 19.17 -1.43
N PRO A 59 31.20 19.72 -2.46
CA PRO A 59 32.41 19.08 -3.01
C PRO A 59 33.54 19.14 -1.98
N LEU A 60 34.10 17.97 -1.64
CA LEU A 60 35.31 17.84 -0.84
C LEU A 60 36.50 18.35 -1.65
N GLN A 61 37.12 19.45 -1.19
CA GLN A 61 38.43 19.84 -1.68
C GLN A 61 39.46 18.77 -1.29
N ALA A 62 40.12 18.19 -2.30
CA ALA A 62 41.15 17.18 -2.10
C ALA A 62 42.46 17.83 -1.62
N VAL A 63 42.94 17.41 -0.44
CA VAL A 63 44.30 17.70 0.03
C VAL A 63 45.20 16.52 -0.37
N PRO A 64 46.30 16.71 -1.12
CA PRO A 64 47.17 15.61 -1.49
C PRO A 64 48.02 15.21 -0.28
N LYS A 65 47.82 13.99 0.22
CA LYS A 65 48.71 13.39 1.22
C LYS A 65 49.87 12.73 0.50
N VAL A 66 51.05 13.33 0.63
CA VAL A 66 52.32 12.82 0.12
C VAL A 66 52.58 11.41 0.69
N LEU A 67 52.85 10.46 -0.20
CA LEU A 67 53.18 9.08 0.11
C LEU A 67 54.55 8.99 0.81
N ARG A 68 54.60 8.26 1.93
CA ARG A 68 55.84 7.63 2.43
C ARG A 68 55.58 6.13 2.53
N PRO A 69 56.39 5.26 1.88
CA PRO A 69 56.17 3.83 1.93
C PRO A 69 56.91 3.22 3.12
N ALA A 70 56.31 2.21 3.77
CA ALA A 70 57.01 0.98 4.17
C ALA A 70 56.07 -0.02 4.87
N ALA A 71 56.13 -1.26 4.37
CA ALA A 71 56.00 -2.53 5.08
C ALA A 71 54.61 -2.98 5.60
N GLY A 72 53.89 -3.68 4.70
CA GLY A 72 53.57 -5.10 4.89
C GLY A 72 52.58 -5.52 5.98
N ARG A 73 51.44 -6.07 5.56
CA ARG A 73 51.15 -7.51 5.64
C ARG A 73 49.82 -7.82 4.94
N LYS A 74 49.81 -9.00 4.32
CA LYS A 74 48.78 -9.59 3.46
C LYS A 74 47.39 -9.63 4.13
N ASN A 75 46.35 -9.39 3.33
CA ASN A 75 45.31 -10.40 3.21
C ASN A 75 44.75 -10.41 1.79
N GLU A 76 44.86 -11.60 1.21
CA GLU A 76 44.46 -11.96 -0.13
C GLU A 76 42.97 -12.34 -0.14
N ALA A 77 42.39 -12.17 -1.31
CA ALA A 77 40.98 -12.21 -1.68
C ALA A 77 40.22 -13.50 -1.34
N ALA A 78 38.90 -13.36 -1.25
CA ALA A 78 37.93 -14.20 -1.98
C ALA A 78 36.55 -13.50 -1.88
N ALA A 79 36.14 -12.76 -2.92
CA ALA A 79 35.33 -13.26 -4.05
C ALA A 79 33.82 -13.32 -3.69
N ALA A 80 33.08 -12.37 -4.26
CA ALA A 80 31.62 -12.42 -4.35
C ALA A 80 31.17 -13.53 -5.30
N PRO A 81 29.89 -13.92 -5.22
CA PRO A 81 29.11 -14.00 -6.46
C PRO A 81 27.81 -13.20 -6.35
N GLN A 82 27.60 -12.31 -7.33
CA GLN A 82 26.28 -11.89 -7.76
C GLN A 82 25.64 -13.05 -8.54
N LEU A 83 24.39 -13.38 -8.22
CA LEU A 83 23.52 -14.08 -9.15
C LEU A 83 22.10 -13.48 -9.15
N ALA A 84 21.74 -13.03 -10.34
CA ALA A 84 20.44 -13.10 -10.99
C ALA A 84 19.25 -12.31 -10.40
N ALA A 85 18.84 -11.33 -11.20
CA ALA A 85 17.47 -10.87 -11.30
C ALA A 85 16.49 -12.03 -11.50
N ALA A 86 15.43 -12.04 -10.71
CA ALA A 86 14.17 -12.74 -10.94
C ALA A 86 13.09 -11.86 -10.28
N GLY A 87 12.00 -11.49 -10.91
CA GLY A 87 11.49 -11.66 -12.24
C GLY A 87 10.23 -10.80 -12.26
N THR A 88 9.99 -10.10 -13.36
CA THR A 88 8.68 -9.52 -13.63
C THR A 88 7.66 -10.65 -13.73
N ALA A 89 6.66 -10.65 -12.87
CA ALA A 89 5.42 -11.36 -13.12
C ALA A 89 4.29 -10.49 -12.55
N GLY A 90 3.48 -9.96 -13.46
CA GLY A 90 2.30 -9.18 -13.13
C GLY A 90 1.38 -9.98 -12.23
N GLY A 91 1.01 -9.38 -11.10
CA GLY A 91 -0.11 -9.83 -10.29
C GLY A 91 -1.39 -9.34 -10.94
N ASP A 92 -2.12 -10.30 -11.52
CA ASP A 92 -3.51 -10.21 -11.92
C ASP A 92 -4.36 -9.51 -10.86
N TRP A 93 -4.69 -8.24 -11.09
CA TRP A 93 -5.84 -7.58 -10.48
C TRP A 93 -7.03 -7.81 -11.40
N THR A 94 -7.51 -9.05 -11.44
CA THR A 94 -8.78 -9.36 -12.11
C THR A 94 -9.62 -10.19 -11.16
N GLU A 95 -10.81 -9.67 -10.88
CA GLU A 95 -11.97 -10.36 -10.29
C GLU A 95 -12.04 -10.43 -8.75
N PHE A 96 -12.65 -9.38 -8.18
CA PHE A 96 -13.66 -9.50 -7.12
C PHE A 96 -14.70 -8.39 -7.30
#